data_AF-A0AAE0XT17-F1
#
_entry.id   AF-A0AAE0XT17-F1
#
_cell.length_a   1.000
_cell.length_b   1.000
_cell.length_c   1.000
_cell.angle_alpha   90.00
_cell.angle_beta   90.00
_cell.angle_gamma   90.00
#
_symmetry.space_group_name_H-M   'P 1'
#
loop_
_entity.id
_entity.type
_entity.pdbx_description
1 polymer ?
#
loop_
_entity_poly.entity_id
_entity_poly.type
_entity_poly.pdbx_seq_one_letter_code
_entity_poly.pdbx_strand_id
1 'polypeptide(L)'
;MGDANAKVGSDNISYEEVMGKQGLGVMNDNGERFADFCCLNDLVIGGAIFPHKDIHKATWVSPDGGTENQIDHICISRKFRRSLQDVRVFRGADIGSDHHLVIATFQLKLKRYSRNPTTKRLIFQDYKHKDWISQESLNRLSERREKKAAVNNSRTRNEKESAQREYSDAAKEVKRSIKNDKEAFTNELAERAEKAAQGGHTRTLYETTKVLAGKRKNTEMPVKDAEGNTIFSQELQMTRWVEHFESLLNRPPPIEPPEILPARNDLDINCEPPTLEEIENAAFDSIDRNTLWKLLRHYGIPPKILTLIQKMYDGTSCKVLLEGRLTDSFEIKTGVRQGCLLSPFLFILAVDWLMKESTSGSRNGIQWTLWTQLDDLDFADDIALVSHNHSQMQDMTSTVNQLSGSIGLRIHPGQSKMLKIKTEDTQAITVGGKPLEFVENFTYLGSVIDHSGGTAADVSLEWQRREHIQNSG
;
A
#
# COMPACT_ATOMS: atom_id res chain seq x y z
N MET A 1 15.68 3.35 4.28
CA MET A 1 16.39 2.29 3.52
C MET A 1 17.81 2.78 3.35
N GLY A 2 18.82 1.90 3.40
CA GLY A 2 20.19 2.32 3.13
C GLY A 2 20.39 2.71 1.66
N ASP A 3 21.28 3.67 1.42
CA ASP A 3 21.73 4.01 0.07
C ASP A 3 22.53 2.84 -0.54
N ALA A 4 22.30 2.57 -1.81
CA ALA A 4 22.92 1.48 -2.54
C ALA A 4 24.38 1.77 -2.94
N ASN A 5 24.78 3.05 -3.06
CA ASN A 5 26.15 3.45 -3.43
C ASN A 5 26.69 2.70 -4.67
N ALA A 6 25.80 2.42 -5.62
CA ALA A 6 26.04 1.54 -6.76
C ALA A 6 26.66 2.34 -7.91
N LYS A 7 27.94 2.13 -8.20
CA LYS A 7 28.60 2.69 -9.38
C LYS A 7 28.55 1.64 -10.47
N VAL A 8 27.86 1.91 -11.56
CA VAL A 8 27.67 0.94 -12.66
C VAL A 8 28.72 1.11 -13.76
N GLY A 9 29.23 2.33 -13.97
CA GLY A 9 30.24 2.62 -14.97
C GLY A 9 29.78 2.44 -16.42
N SER A 10 30.76 2.35 -17.32
CA SER A 10 30.56 2.30 -18.78
C SER A 10 30.79 0.92 -19.41
N ASP A 11 31.32 -0.05 -18.66
CA ASP A 11 31.39 -1.44 -19.11
C ASP A 11 30.02 -2.11 -18.93
N ASN A 12 29.53 -2.76 -19.99
CA ASN A 12 28.25 -3.45 -20.00
C ASN A 12 28.34 -4.89 -20.54
N ILE A 13 29.53 -5.47 -20.59
CA ILE A 13 29.72 -6.88 -20.99
C ILE A 13 28.94 -7.79 -20.04
N SER A 14 28.08 -8.66 -20.59
CA SER A 14 27.08 -9.50 -19.88
C SER A 14 25.86 -8.76 -19.31
N TYR A 15 25.82 -7.42 -19.42
CA TYR A 15 24.76 -6.55 -18.92
C TYR A 15 24.13 -5.69 -20.02
N GLU A 16 24.31 -6.04 -21.29
CA GLU A 16 23.93 -5.24 -22.47
C GLU A 16 22.41 -4.96 -22.53
N GLU A 17 21.61 -5.89 -22.00
CA GLU A 17 20.16 -5.77 -21.92
C GLU A 17 19.67 -4.87 -20.77
N VAL A 18 20.51 -4.59 -19.76
CA VAL A 18 20.16 -3.79 -18.56
C VAL A 18 20.86 -2.44 -18.50
N MET A 19 22.01 -2.24 -19.13
CA MET A 19 22.70 -0.95 -19.16
C MET A 19 23.40 -0.68 -20.49
N GLY A 20 23.55 0.60 -20.82
CA GLY A 20 24.38 1.05 -21.93
C GLY A 20 25.81 1.35 -21.49
N LYS A 21 26.62 1.86 -22.41
CA LYS A 21 28.03 2.21 -22.20
C LYS A 21 28.25 3.66 -21.73
N GLN A 22 27.20 4.33 -21.24
CA GLN A 22 27.23 5.77 -20.96
C GLN A 22 27.31 6.12 -19.47
N GLY A 23 27.30 5.13 -18.57
CA GLY A 23 27.43 5.38 -17.14
C GLY A 23 28.80 5.93 -16.77
N LEU A 24 28.87 6.64 -15.65
CA LEU A 24 30.07 7.35 -15.19
C LEU A 24 30.94 6.44 -14.30
N GLY A 25 32.26 6.47 -14.53
CA GLY A 25 33.25 5.76 -13.71
C GLY A 25 33.38 4.26 -14.02
N VAL A 26 33.86 3.51 -13.02
CA VAL A 26 34.09 2.05 -13.08
C VAL A 26 33.07 1.35 -12.21
N MET A 27 32.64 0.14 -12.62
CA MET A 27 31.70 -0.67 -11.84
C MET A 27 32.31 -1.08 -10.49
N ASN A 28 31.56 -0.94 -9.40
CA ASN A 28 31.91 -1.48 -8.08
C ASN A 28 31.02 -2.68 -7.72
N ASP A 29 31.36 -3.43 -6.67
CA ASP A 29 30.61 -4.62 -6.21
C ASP A 29 29.12 -4.35 -5.99
N ASN A 30 28.76 -3.14 -5.52
CA ASN A 30 27.38 -2.70 -5.36
C ASN A 30 26.71 -2.44 -6.72
N GLY A 31 27.45 -1.93 -7.69
CA GLY A 31 27.05 -1.78 -9.09
C GLY A 31 26.79 -3.11 -9.79
N GLU A 32 27.67 -4.11 -9.60
CA GLU A 32 27.47 -5.46 -10.13
C GLU A 32 26.22 -6.10 -9.52
N ARG A 33 26.08 -6.09 -8.18
CA ARG A 33 24.86 -6.56 -7.49
C ARG A 33 23.60 -5.83 -7.92
N PHE A 34 23.71 -4.54 -8.27
CA PHE A 34 22.60 -3.74 -8.77
C PHE A 34 22.25 -4.06 -10.23
N ALA A 35 23.25 -4.30 -11.09
CA ALA A 35 23.07 -4.77 -12.46
C ALA A 35 22.46 -6.18 -12.51
N ASP A 36 22.92 -7.09 -11.63
CA ASP A 36 22.32 -8.41 -11.40
C ASP A 36 20.87 -8.30 -10.94
N PHE A 37 20.58 -7.45 -9.95
CA PHE A 37 19.22 -7.19 -9.50
C PHE A 37 18.35 -6.67 -10.65
N CYS A 38 18.85 -5.74 -11.47
CA CYS A 38 18.14 -5.25 -12.65
C CYS A 38 17.92 -6.35 -13.68
N CYS A 39 18.89 -7.25 -13.89
CA CYS A 39 18.77 -8.37 -14.83
C CYS A 39 17.72 -9.39 -14.36
N LEU A 40 17.71 -9.73 -13.07
CA LEU A 40 16.75 -10.66 -12.45
C LEU A 40 15.30 -10.13 -12.41
N ASN A 41 15.10 -8.81 -12.52
CA ASN A 41 13.79 -8.16 -12.42
C ASN A 41 13.35 -7.46 -13.71
N ASP A 42 13.97 -7.75 -14.85
CA ASP A 42 13.69 -7.10 -16.15
C ASP A 42 13.68 -5.56 -16.05
N LEU A 43 14.72 -4.97 -15.45
CA LEU A 43 14.93 -3.53 -15.32
C LEU A 43 16.14 -3.06 -16.15
N VAL A 44 16.13 -1.77 -16.52
CA VAL A 44 17.19 -1.13 -17.29
C VAL A 44 17.58 0.17 -16.58
N ILE A 45 18.89 0.35 -16.40
CA ILE A 45 19.55 1.43 -15.66
C ILE A 45 19.64 2.66 -16.58
N GLY A 46 18.69 3.59 -16.44
CA GLY A 46 18.51 4.71 -17.37
C GLY A 46 19.72 5.64 -17.48
N GLY A 47 20.37 5.91 -16.34
CA GLY A 47 21.56 6.77 -16.27
C GLY A 47 22.79 6.26 -17.02
N ALA A 48 22.78 4.99 -17.47
CA ALA A 48 23.85 4.40 -18.27
C ALA A 48 23.50 4.25 -19.77
N ILE A 49 22.29 4.66 -20.20
CA ILE A 49 21.84 4.50 -21.59
C ILE A 49 22.21 5.69 -22.48
N PHE A 50 22.00 6.92 -21.99
CA PHE A 50 21.98 8.12 -22.82
C PHE A 50 23.33 8.84 -22.85
N PRO A 51 23.83 9.25 -24.03
CA PRO A 51 25.10 9.95 -24.14
C PRO A 51 24.98 11.39 -23.64
N HIS A 52 25.66 11.68 -22.53
CA HIS A 52 25.73 13.00 -21.91
C HIS A 52 27.16 13.40 -21.57
N LYS A 53 27.37 14.69 -21.29
CA LYS A 53 28.56 15.17 -20.58
C LYS A 53 28.51 14.71 -19.12
N ASP A 54 29.65 14.51 -18.49
CA ASP A 54 29.71 13.89 -17.16
C ASP A 54 29.06 14.76 -16.06
N ILE A 55 29.08 16.10 -16.20
CA ILE A 55 28.29 17.05 -15.40
C ILE A 55 26.77 16.84 -15.43
N HIS A 56 26.27 16.00 -16.35
CA HIS A 56 24.86 15.60 -16.47
C HIS A 56 24.65 14.11 -16.12
N LYS A 57 25.68 13.43 -15.61
CA LYS A 57 25.64 12.06 -15.11
C LYS A 57 25.99 11.96 -13.63
N ALA A 58 26.87 12.84 -13.15
CA ALA A 58 27.29 12.94 -11.76
C ALA A 58 26.11 13.34 -10.85
N THR A 59 25.63 12.39 -10.04
CA THR A 59 24.50 12.59 -9.14
C THR A 59 24.94 13.04 -7.75
N TRP A 60 26.19 12.79 -7.40
CA TRP A 60 26.81 13.20 -6.14
C TRP A 60 28.18 13.82 -6.40
N VAL A 61 28.52 14.84 -5.63
CA VAL A 61 29.84 15.49 -5.63
C VAL A 61 30.34 15.56 -4.21
N SER A 62 31.61 15.22 -3.98
CA SER A 62 32.21 15.26 -2.64
C SER A 62 32.21 16.68 -2.05
N PRO A 63 32.19 16.83 -0.70
CA PRO A 63 32.19 18.15 -0.05
C PRO A 63 33.41 19.03 -0.37
N ASP A 64 34.51 18.44 -0.87
CA ASP A 64 35.71 19.15 -1.35
C ASP A 64 35.65 19.52 -2.85
N GLY A 65 34.57 19.15 -3.55
CA GLY A 65 34.36 19.36 -4.99
C GLY A 65 35.23 18.47 -5.91
N GLY A 66 36.10 17.63 -5.35
CA GLY A 66 37.13 16.91 -6.12
C GLY A 66 36.68 15.59 -6.77
N THR A 67 35.60 14.98 -6.28
CA THR A 67 35.12 13.66 -6.73
C THR A 67 33.65 13.71 -7.11
N GLU A 68 33.37 13.50 -8.40
CA GLU A 68 32.00 13.33 -8.91
C GLU A 68 31.66 11.83 -9.07
N ASN A 69 30.47 11.40 -8.66
CA ASN A 69 30.01 10.01 -8.77
C ASN A 69 28.57 9.91 -9.29
N GLN A 70 28.27 8.81 -9.99
CA GLN A 70 26.90 8.42 -10.37
C GLN A 70 26.45 7.25 -9.50
N ILE A 71 25.75 7.57 -8.40
CA ILE A 71 25.24 6.59 -7.42
C ILE A 71 23.70 6.54 -7.38
N ASP A 72 23.03 7.59 -7.84
CA ASP A 72 21.57 7.66 -7.94
C ASP A 72 21.10 7.22 -9.32
N HIS A 73 20.31 6.14 -9.38
CA HIS A 73 19.92 5.50 -10.64
C HIS A 73 18.40 5.41 -10.80
N ILE A 74 17.88 6.07 -11.84
CA ILE A 74 16.52 5.84 -12.32
C ILE A 74 16.52 4.55 -13.15
N CYS A 75 15.75 3.55 -12.69
CA CYS A 75 15.57 2.28 -13.39
C CYS A 75 14.14 2.15 -13.91
N ILE A 76 13.98 1.65 -15.13
CA ILE A 76 12.68 1.37 -15.75
C ILE A 76 12.60 -0.10 -16.17
N SER A 77 11.41 -0.70 -16.13
CA SER A 77 11.25 -2.06 -16.68
C SER A 77 11.60 -2.11 -18.17
N ARG A 78 12.33 -3.15 -18.59
CA ARG A 78 12.84 -3.41 -19.94
C ARG A 78 11.75 -3.32 -21.02
N LYS A 79 10.52 -3.76 -20.71
CA LYS A 79 9.34 -3.61 -21.60
C LYS A 79 9.02 -2.15 -21.97
N PHE A 80 9.38 -1.20 -21.11
CA PHE A 80 9.20 0.24 -21.30
C PHE A 80 10.52 0.98 -21.61
N ARG A 81 11.65 0.28 -21.85
CA ARG A 81 12.95 0.91 -22.18
C ARG A 81 12.83 1.91 -23.33
N ARG A 82 12.03 1.60 -24.36
CA ARG A 82 11.78 2.47 -25.52
C ARG A 82 10.93 3.71 -25.23
N SER A 83 10.28 3.75 -24.07
CA SER A 83 9.52 4.92 -23.59
C SER A 83 10.36 5.85 -22.73
N LEU A 84 11.51 5.41 -22.21
CA LEU A 84 12.47 6.32 -21.61
C LEU A 84 13.22 7.04 -22.73
N GLN A 85 13.09 8.36 -22.81
CA GLN A 85 13.73 9.20 -23.83
C GLN A 85 15.05 9.78 -23.35
N ASP A 86 15.14 10.14 -22.07
CA ASP A 86 16.34 10.72 -21.48
C ASP A 86 16.42 10.44 -19.97
N VAL A 87 17.64 10.36 -19.44
CA VAL A 87 17.96 10.42 -18.00
C VAL A 87 19.21 11.24 -17.82
N ARG A 88 19.11 12.31 -17.04
CA ARG A 88 20.22 13.23 -16.81
C ARG A 88 20.07 13.99 -15.50
N VAL A 89 21.18 14.52 -15.03
CA VAL A 89 21.25 15.42 -13.87
C VAL A 89 20.90 16.85 -14.30
N PHE A 90 20.00 17.47 -13.54
CA PHE A 90 19.51 18.82 -13.77
C PHE A 90 20.32 19.84 -12.95
N ARG A 91 21.42 20.31 -13.55
CA ARG A 91 22.35 21.30 -12.97
C ARG A 91 21.77 22.71 -12.80
N GLY A 92 20.50 22.93 -13.12
CA GLY A 92 19.82 24.23 -13.00
C GLY A 92 18.99 24.41 -11.73
N ALA A 93 18.86 23.37 -10.90
CA ALA A 93 18.26 23.47 -9.58
C ALA A 93 19.38 23.64 -8.55
N ASP A 94 19.46 24.81 -7.93
CA ASP A 94 20.31 25.04 -6.78
C ASP A 94 19.55 24.64 -5.51
N ILE A 95 20.01 23.57 -4.86
CA ILE A 95 19.33 22.92 -3.73
C ILE A 95 20.25 22.81 -2.50
N GLY A 96 21.43 23.45 -2.53
CA GLY A 96 22.37 23.46 -1.39
C GLY A 96 22.80 22.07 -0.89
N SER A 97 22.83 21.06 -1.76
CA SER A 97 23.09 19.65 -1.44
C SER A 97 24.28 19.10 -2.23
N ASP A 98 24.99 18.13 -1.65
CA ASP A 98 26.02 17.33 -2.31
C ASP A 98 25.45 16.36 -3.36
N HIS A 99 24.15 16.07 -3.28
CA HIS A 99 23.39 15.38 -4.33
C HIS A 99 22.72 16.36 -5.31
N HIS A 100 22.76 16.01 -6.58
CA HIS A 100 22.12 16.73 -7.67
C HIS A 100 20.83 16.04 -8.13
N LEU A 101 19.81 16.82 -8.48
CA LEU A 101 18.52 16.32 -8.94
C LEU A 101 18.65 15.52 -10.25
N VAL A 102 18.22 14.25 -10.24
CA VAL A 102 18.15 13.40 -11.44
C VAL A 102 16.76 13.50 -12.06
N ILE A 103 16.68 13.89 -13.33
CA ILE A 103 15.45 13.97 -14.11
C ILE A 103 15.44 12.86 -15.18
N ALA A 104 14.28 12.26 -15.39
CA ALA A 104 14.02 11.34 -16.49
C ALA A 104 12.84 11.82 -17.33
N THR A 105 13.01 11.81 -18.66
CA THR A 105 11.97 12.15 -19.63
C THR A 105 11.40 10.88 -20.22
N PHE A 106 10.08 10.74 -20.21
CA PHE A 106 9.38 9.56 -20.73
C PHE A 106 8.37 9.94 -21.82
N GLN A 107 8.42 9.23 -22.95
CA GLN A 107 7.38 9.24 -23.98
C GLN A 107 6.62 7.91 -23.96
N LEU A 108 5.48 7.92 -23.29
CA LEU A 108 4.60 6.76 -23.17
C LEU A 108 3.64 6.71 -24.37
N LYS A 109 3.79 5.69 -25.24
CA LYS A 109 2.79 5.36 -26.25
C LYS A 109 1.67 4.53 -25.58
N LEU A 110 0.75 5.23 -24.94
CA LEU A 110 -0.33 4.63 -24.14
C LEU A 110 -1.38 3.94 -25.04
N LYS A 111 -1.43 2.61 -24.98
CA LYS A 111 -2.53 1.79 -25.50
C LYS A 111 -3.51 1.49 -24.37
N ARG A 112 -4.83 1.54 -24.61
CA ARG A 112 -5.88 1.20 -23.63
C ARG A 112 -5.64 -0.18 -23.02
N TYR A 113 -5.43 -0.26 -21.70
CA TYR A 113 -6.37 -0.87 -20.72
C TYR A 113 -5.78 -0.89 -19.28
N SER A 114 -6.54 -1.40 -18.29
CA SER A 114 -6.55 -0.95 -16.87
C SER A 114 -5.53 -1.57 -15.87
N ARG A 115 -5.48 -0.89 -14.71
CA ARG A 115 -4.78 -1.01 -13.38
C ARG A 115 -4.40 -2.42 -12.84
N ASN A 116 -3.50 -2.63 -11.85
CA ASN A 116 -2.32 -1.91 -11.30
C ASN A 116 -1.42 -2.88 -10.42
N PRO A 117 -1.04 -2.65 -9.14
CA PRO A 117 0.36 -2.45 -8.68
C PRO A 117 0.84 -3.47 -7.60
N THR A 118 2.05 -3.51 -6.98
CA THR A 118 3.39 -2.84 -7.08
C THR A 118 4.45 -3.75 -6.39
N THR A 119 5.78 -3.50 -6.53
CA THR A 119 6.85 -4.27 -5.83
C THR A 119 7.86 -3.39 -5.08
N LYS A 120 8.24 -3.78 -3.84
CA LYS A 120 9.20 -3.08 -2.97
C LYS A 120 10.66 -3.52 -3.17
N ARG A 121 11.63 -2.61 -2.93
CA ARG A 121 13.09 -2.81 -3.03
C ARG A 121 13.65 -3.55 -1.79
N LEU A 122 14.67 -4.40 -1.96
CA LEU A 122 15.33 -5.20 -0.90
C LEU A 122 16.85 -5.06 -0.95
N ILE A 123 17.52 -5.18 0.21
CA ILE A 123 18.99 -5.10 0.38
C ILE A 123 19.56 -6.52 0.52
N PHE A 124 20.72 -6.80 -0.09
CA PHE A 124 21.33 -8.12 -0.21
C PHE A 124 22.65 -8.25 0.60
N GLN A 125 22.58 -8.86 1.78
CA GLN A 125 23.71 -9.49 2.46
C GLN A 125 23.31 -10.89 2.94
N ASP A 126 24.26 -11.82 2.85
CA ASP A 126 24.25 -13.20 3.34
C ASP A 126 22.94 -13.97 3.18
N TYR A 127 22.67 -14.36 1.94
CA TYR A 127 21.54 -15.23 1.60
C TYR A 127 21.79 -16.66 2.07
N LYS A 128 21.60 -16.92 3.37
CA LYS A 128 21.33 -18.29 3.84
C LYS A 128 20.18 -18.86 3.01
N HIS A 129 20.41 -20.00 2.37
CA HIS A 129 19.34 -20.71 1.67
C HIS A 129 18.20 -20.97 2.66
N LYS A 130 16.96 -20.76 2.21
CA LYS A 130 15.81 -20.88 3.10
C LYS A 130 15.66 -22.34 3.53
N ASP A 131 15.45 -22.56 4.82
CA ASP A 131 15.49 -23.87 5.48
C ASP A 131 14.50 -24.91 4.90
N TRP A 132 13.52 -24.46 4.09
CA TRP A 132 12.54 -25.29 3.41
C TRP A 132 12.95 -25.78 2.01
N ILE A 133 14.06 -25.30 1.45
CA ILE A 133 14.54 -25.75 0.13
C ILE A 133 15.23 -27.10 0.31
N SER A 134 14.77 -28.13 -0.41
CA SER A 134 15.31 -29.48 -0.28
C SER A 134 16.74 -29.59 -0.81
N GLN A 135 17.50 -30.54 -0.28
CA GLN A 135 18.84 -30.85 -0.79
C GLN A 135 18.80 -31.26 -2.28
N GLU A 136 17.71 -31.87 -2.73
CA GLU A 136 17.46 -32.20 -4.13
C GLU A 136 17.36 -30.94 -5.01
N SER A 137 16.61 -29.93 -4.58
CA SER A 137 16.57 -28.61 -5.23
C SER A 137 17.92 -27.89 -5.21
N LEU A 138 18.70 -28.00 -4.13
CA LEU A 138 20.06 -27.43 -4.06
C LEU A 138 21.02 -28.13 -5.02
N ASN A 139 20.93 -29.46 -5.16
CA ASN A 139 21.72 -30.22 -6.11
C ASN A 139 21.37 -29.84 -7.56
N ARG A 140 20.08 -29.74 -7.90
CA ARG A 140 19.60 -29.23 -9.21
C ARG A 140 20.10 -27.80 -9.49
N LEU A 141 20.16 -26.95 -8.46
CA LEU A 141 20.70 -25.59 -8.56
C LEU A 141 22.20 -25.59 -8.91
N SER A 142 22.97 -26.54 -8.38
CA SER A 142 24.38 -26.75 -8.69
C SER A 142 24.60 -27.34 -10.09
N GLU A 143 23.86 -28.38 -10.46
CA GLU A 143 23.87 -28.97 -11.81
C GLU A 143 23.55 -27.90 -12.90
N ARG A 144 22.58 -27.01 -12.62
CA ARG A 144 22.26 -25.87 -13.50
C ARG A 144 23.42 -24.87 -13.60
N ARG A 145 24.21 -24.66 -12.54
CA ARG A 145 25.43 -23.82 -12.57
C ARG A 145 26.51 -24.46 -13.44
N GLU A 146 26.72 -25.77 -13.33
CA GLU A 146 27.67 -26.52 -14.17
C GLU A 146 27.28 -26.46 -15.66
N LYS A 147 26.00 -26.71 -15.98
CA LYS A 147 25.47 -26.55 -17.35
C LYS A 147 25.57 -25.11 -17.86
N LYS A 148 25.47 -24.11 -16.98
CA LYS A 148 25.73 -22.70 -17.34
C LYS A 148 27.22 -22.42 -17.59
N ALA A 149 28.12 -23.04 -16.84
CA ALA A 149 29.57 -22.96 -17.08
C ALA A 149 29.92 -23.62 -18.43
N ALA A 150 29.29 -24.75 -18.78
CA ALA A 150 29.43 -25.36 -20.11
C ALA A 150 29.03 -24.39 -21.24
N VAL A 151 27.86 -23.73 -21.14
CA VAL A 151 27.42 -22.68 -22.10
C VAL A 151 28.44 -21.55 -22.26
N ASN A 152 29.09 -21.14 -21.17
CA ASN A 152 30.07 -20.07 -21.18
C ASN A 152 31.42 -20.51 -21.77
N ASN A 153 31.77 -21.79 -21.65
CA ASN A 153 33.04 -22.37 -22.11
C ASN A 153 33.00 -22.96 -23.53
N SER A 154 31.81 -23.17 -24.12
CA SER A 154 31.63 -23.65 -25.50
C SER A 154 32.31 -22.73 -26.52
N ARG A 155 33.17 -23.30 -27.37
CA ARG A 155 33.98 -22.54 -28.34
C ARG A 155 33.34 -22.45 -29.72
N THR A 156 32.52 -23.42 -30.10
CA THR A 156 31.79 -23.42 -31.38
C THR A 156 30.30 -23.10 -31.19
N ARG A 157 29.66 -22.67 -32.28
CA ARG A 157 28.24 -22.35 -32.29
C ARG A 157 27.36 -23.56 -31.96
N ASN A 158 27.67 -24.74 -32.51
CA ASN A 158 26.88 -25.95 -32.30
C ASN A 158 26.98 -26.46 -30.84
N GLU A 159 28.16 -26.44 -30.24
CA GLU A 159 28.35 -26.76 -28.81
C GLU A 159 27.57 -25.79 -27.92
N LYS A 160 27.57 -24.49 -28.27
CA LYS A 160 26.81 -23.47 -27.52
C LYS A 160 25.30 -23.67 -27.65
N GLU A 161 24.80 -24.02 -28.83
CA GLU A 161 23.38 -24.33 -29.08
C GLU A 161 22.90 -25.66 -28.43
N SER A 162 23.80 -26.62 -28.16
CA SER A 162 23.49 -27.82 -27.34
C SER A 162 23.47 -27.49 -25.85
N ALA A 163 24.57 -26.93 -25.33
CA ALA A 163 24.68 -26.58 -23.91
C ALA A 163 23.57 -25.60 -23.47
N GLN A 164 23.14 -24.68 -24.34
CA GLN A 164 22.07 -23.74 -24.05
C GLN A 164 20.69 -24.42 -23.94
N ARG A 165 20.45 -25.53 -24.64
CA ARG A 165 19.24 -26.36 -24.47
C ARG A 165 19.28 -27.09 -23.14
N GLU A 166 20.39 -27.76 -22.83
CA GLU A 166 20.58 -28.48 -21.57
C GLU A 166 20.47 -27.56 -20.34
N TYR A 167 21.03 -26.34 -20.42
CA TYR A 167 20.84 -25.30 -19.41
C TYR A 167 19.37 -24.85 -19.27
N SER A 168 18.67 -24.68 -20.40
CA SER A 168 17.25 -24.28 -20.41
C SER A 168 16.35 -25.32 -19.72
N ASP A 169 16.59 -26.60 -19.98
CA ASP A 169 15.82 -27.68 -19.35
C ASP A 169 16.18 -27.85 -17.87
N ALA A 170 17.46 -27.77 -17.50
CA ALA A 170 17.86 -27.73 -16.08
C ALA A 170 17.26 -26.52 -15.33
N ALA A 171 17.13 -25.37 -15.99
CA ALA A 171 16.49 -24.19 -15.40
C ALA A 171 14.97 -24.37 -15.19
N LYS A 172 14.28 -25.10 -16.08
CA LYS A 172 12.86 -25.49 -15.89
C LYS A 172 12.72 -26.45 -14.71
N GLU A 173 13.60 -27.44 -14.61
CA GLU A 173 13.57 -28.46 -13.55
C GLU A 173 13.83 -27.85 -12.17
N VAL A 174 14.82 -26.94 -12.06
CA VAL A 174 15.04 -26.13 -10.84
C VAL A 174 13.80 -25.33 -10.46
N LYS A 175 13.14 -24.67 -11.42
CA LYS A 175 11.92 -23.88 -11.17
C LYS A 175 10.75 -24.75 -10.69
N ARG A 176 10.61 -25.97 -11.23
CA ARG A 176 9.61 -26.97 -10.78
C ARG A 176 9.93 -27.46 -9.37
N SER A 177 11.17 -27.87 -9.12
CA SER A 177 11.65 -28.39 -7.83
C SER A 177 11.42 -27.40 -6.68
N ILE A 178 11.87 -26.16 -6.83
CA ILE A 178 11.71 -25.11 -5.80
C ILE A 178 10.23 -24.75 -5.58
N LYS A 179 9.38 -24.85 -6.62
CA LYS A 179 7.94 -24.65 -6.48
C LYS A 179 7.34 -25.76 -5.59
N ASN A 180 7.67 -27.01 -5.86
CA ASN A 180 7.18 -28.16 -5.11
C ASN A 180 7.61 -28.11 -3.64
N ASP A 181 8.89 -27.83 -3.36
CA ASP A 181 9.41 -27.65 -1.98
C ASP A 181 8.61 -26.58 -1.22
N LYS A 182 8.30 -25.44 -1.87
CA LYS A 182 7.55 -24.35 -1.26
C LYS A 182 6.11 -24.75 -0.95
N GLU A 183 5.46 -25.48 -1.86
CA GLU A 183 4.11 -26.00 -1.65
C GLU A 183 4.08 -27.01 -0.49
N ALA A 184 5.03 -27.95 -0.44
CA ALA A 184 5.18 -28.92 0.65
C ALA A 184 5.36 -28.24 2.02
N PHE A 185 6.30 -27.30 2.13
CA PHE A 185 6.54 -26.55 3.37
C PHE A 185 5.34 -25.72 3.83
N THR A 186 4.60 -25.14 2.89
CA THR A 186 3.38 -24.37 3.21
C THR A 186 2.29 -25.29 3.74
N ASN A 187 2.13 -26.49 3.17
CA ASN A 187 1.18 -27.50 3.63
C ASN A 187 1.55 -28.04 5.02
N GLU A 188 2.84 -28.31 5.28
CA GLU A 188 3.32 -28.77 6.59
C GLU A 188 3.06 -27.72 7.70
N LEU A 189 3.31 -26.43 7.42
CA LEU A 189 2.97 -25.34 8.33
C LEU A 189 1.47 -25.20 8.55
N ALA A 190 0.64 -25.38 7.52
CA ALA A 190 -0.81 -25.36 7.66
C ALA A 190 -1.30 -26.52 8.55
N GLU A 191 -0.80 -27.74 8.34
CA GLU A 191 -1.14 -28.91 9.17
C GLU A 191 -0.69 -28.74 10.63
N ARG A 192 0.50 -28.16 10.86
CA ARG A 192 0.99 -27.80 12.20
C ARG A 192 0.08 -26.77 12.89
N ALA A 193 -0.40 -25.77 12.16
CA ALA A 193 -1.35 -24.79 12.68
C ALA A 193 -2.71 -25.42 13.00
N GLU A 194 -3.24 -26.30 12.15
CA GLU A 194 -4.50 -27.00 12.39
C GLU A 194 -4.42 -27.90 13.63
N LYS A 195 -3.35 -28.68 13.81
CA LYS A 195 -3.12 -29.48 15.01
C LYS A 195 -2.96 -28.62 16.27
N ALA A 196 -2.24 -27.50 16.20
CA ALA A 196 -2.09 -26.57 17.32
C ALA A 196 -3.44 -25.93 17.72
N ALA A 197 -4.29 -25.58 16.76
CA ALA A 197 -5.64 -25.08 17.03
C ALA A 197 -6.54 -26.14 17.68
N GLN A 198 -6.53 -27.37 17.18
CA GLN A 198 -7.30 -28.49 17.73
C GLN A 198 -6.86 -28.87 19.15
N GLY A 199 -5.56 -28.80 19.46
CA GLY A 199 -5.01 -29.04 20.80
C GLY A 199 -5.10 -27.86 21.77
N GLY A 200 -5.68 -26.72 21.38
CA GLY A 200 -5.72 -25.51 22.22
C GLY A 200 -4.35 -24.85 22.47
N HIS A 201 -3.33 -25.17 21.67
CA HIS A 201 -1.97 -24.66 21.81
C HIS A 201 -1.84 -23.28 21.11
N THR A 202 -2.51 -22.27 21.67
CA THR A 202 -2.66 -20.92 21.09
C THR A 202 -1.34 -20.25 20.72
N ARG A 203 -0.27 -20.49 21.49
CA ARG A 203 1.07 -19.95 21.21
C ARG A 203 1.68 -20.55 19.95
N THR A 204 1.66 -21.88 19.82
CA THR A 204 2.18 -22.59 18.63
C THR A 204 1.36 -22.26 17.39
N LEU A 205 0.04 -22.10 17.54
CA LEU A 205 -0.85 -21.59 16.49
C LEU A 205 -0.40 -20.19 16.03
N TYR A 206 -0.26 -19.25 16.95
CA TYR A 206 0.16 -17.88 16.66
C TYR A 206 1.55 -17.80 16.00
N GLU A 207 2.53 -18.53 16.53
CA GLU A 207 3.90 -18.60 15.98
C GLU A 207 3.90 -19.18 14.55
N THR A 208 3.13 -20.25 14.30
CA THR A 208 3.00 -20.87 12.98
C THR A 208 2.29 -19.94 11.97
N THR A 209 1.20 -19.29 12.40
CA THR A 209 0.50 -18.27 11.59
C THR A 209 1.40 -17.08 11.26
N LYS A 210 2.25 -16.65 12.19
CA LYS A 210 3.24 -15.57 11.99
C LYS A 210 4.33 -15.94 10.97
N VAL A 211 4.69 -17.22 10.87
CA VAL A 211 5.59 -17.72 9.80
C VAL A 211 4.88 -17.72 8.44
N LEU A 212 3.64 -18.21 8.38
CA LEU A 212 2.81 -18.22 7.16
C LEU A 212 2.51 -16.81 6.61
N ALA A 213 2.21 -15.84 7.47
CA ALA A 213 1.91 -14.46 7.09
C ALA A 213 3.13 -13.66 6.57
N GLY A 214 4.34 -14.21 6.69
CA GLY A 214 5.58 -13.55 6.31
C GLY A 214 6.10 -12.59 7.40
N LYS A 215 7.40 -12.70 7.72
CA LYS A 215 8.04 -11.93 8.79
C LYS A 215 7.89 -10.41 8.59
N ARG A 216 7.03 -9.76 9.38
CA ARG A 216 7.28 -8.35 9.78
C ARG A 216 8.51 -8.35 10.69
N LYS A 217 9.50 -7.52 10.38
CA LYS A 217 10.59 -7.24 11.32
C LYS A 217 10.03 -6.32 12.40
N ASN A 218 9.97 -6.80 13.64
CA ASN A 218 9.93 -5.89 14.78
C ASN A 218 11.32 -5.27 14.89
N THR A 219 11.39 -3.94 14.99
CA THR A 219 12.58 -3.27 15.50
C THR A 219 12.59 -3.43 17.01
N GLU A 220 13.46 -4.30 17.50
CA GLU A 220 13.70 -4.45 18.94
C GLU A 220 14.40 -3.17 19.44
N MET A 221 13.67 -2.35 20.19
CA MET A 221 14.29 -1.27 20.96
C MET A 221 14.87 -1.86 22.26
N PRO A 222 16.08 -1.46 22.69
CA PRO A 222 16.61 -1.90 23.97
C PRO A 222 15.72 -1.43 25.12
N VAL A 223 15.22 -2.35 25.93
CA VAL A 223 14.45 -2.04 27.13
C VAL A 223 15.38 -1.36 28.14
N LYS A 224 14.89 -0.30 28.79
CA LYS A 224 15.64 0.46 29.80
C LYS A 224 15.05 0.28 31.20
N ASP A 225 15.88 0.36 32.23
CA ASP A 225 15.45 0.38 33.63
C ASP A 225 14.69 1.68 33.99
N ALA A 226 14.45 1.96 35.27
CA ALA A 226 13.78 3.20 35.68
C ALA A 226 14.75 4.39 35.61
N GLU A 227 16.05 4.11 35.71
CA GLU A 227 17.17 5.04 35.77
C GLU A 227 17.71 5.42 34.37
N GLY A 228 17.27 4.72 33.32
CA GLY A 228 17.56 5.01 31.91
C GLY A 228 18.70 4.20 31.28
N ASN A 229 19.29 3.24 32.01
CA ASN A 229 20.32 2.33 31.51
C ASN A 229 19.69 1.21 30.68
N THR A 230 20.45 0.69 29.70
CA THR A 230 19.98 -0.40 28.85
C THR A 230 20.06 -1.73 29.58
N ILE A 231 18.95 -2.47 29.64
CA ILE A 231 18.87 -3.81 30.21
C ILE A 231 19.23 -4.84 29.12
N PHE A 232 20.34 -5.53 29.31
CA PHE A 232 20.83 -6.55 28.36
C PHE A 232 20.38 -7.98 28.70
N SER A 233 19.90 -8.25 29.92
CA SER A 233 19.39 -9.58 30.32
C SER A 233 17.89 -9.71 30.08
N GLN A 234 17.47 -10.74 29.36
CA GLN A 234 16.07 -11.02 29.03
C GLN A 234 15.18 -11.17 30.29
N GLU A 235 15.72 -11.72 31.38
CA GLU A 235 15.01 -11.88 32.64
C GLU A 235 14.70 -10.53 33.30
N LEU A 236 15.68 -9.62 33.33
CA LEU A 236 15.50 -8.25 33.81
C LEU A 236 14.58 -7.43 32.89
N GLN A 237 14.59 -7.66 31.57
CA GLN A 237 13.65 -7.01 30.66
C GLN A 237 12.20 -7.42 30.96
N MET A 238 11.96 -8.69 31.25
CA MET A 238 10.62 -9.19 31.63
C MET A 238 10.16 -8.58 32.96
N THR A 239 11.02 -8.56 33.99
CA THR A 239 10.71 -7.92 35.28
C THR A 239 10.38 -6.44 35.10
N ARG A 240 11.20 -5.72 34.33
CA ARG A 240 11.01 -4.30 34.02
C ARG A 240 9.68 -3.99 33.33
N TRP A 241 9.22 -4.89 32.44
CA TRP A 241 7.91 -4.75 31.80
C TRP A 241 6.75 -4.94 32.78
N VAL A 242 6.85 -5.89 33.72
CA VAL A 242 5.84 -6.07 34.78
C VAL A 242 5.76 -4.81 35.65
N GLU A 243 6.89 -4.33 36.17
CA GLU A 243 6.98 -3.09 36.97
C GLU A 243 6.42 -1.88 36.21
N HIS A 244 6.72 -1.76 34.91
CA HIS A 244 6.23 -0.65 34.09
C HIS A 244 4.70 -0.66 33.97
N PHE A 245 4.10 -1.79 33.64
CA PHE A 245 2.64 -1.88 33.50
C PHE A 245 1.91 -1.82 34.84
N GLU A 246 2.48 -2.37 35.91
CA GLU A 246 1.91 -2.29 37.26
C GLU A 246 1.90 -0.84 37.77
N SER A 247 3.00 -0.08 37.55
CA SER A 247 3.09 1.35 37.86
C SER A 247 2.23 2.25 36.94
N LEU A 248 2.01 1.84 35.69
CA LEU A 248 1.22 2.61 34.73
C LEU A 248 -0.29 2.45 34.96
N LEU A 249 -0.75 1.23 35.21
CA LEU A 249 -2.17 0.88 35.24
C LEU A 249 -2.81 0.99 36.64
N ASN A 250 -2.01 0.97 37.72
CA ASN A 250 -2.49 0.99 39.11
C ASN A 250 -2.10 2.26 39.88
N ARG A 251 -2.15 3.44 39.23
CA ARG A 251 -1.87 4.72 39.90
C ARG A 251 -3.00 5.10 40.86
N PRO A 252 -2.70 5.59 42.07
CA PRO A 252 -3.74 6.16 42.94
C PRO A 252 -4.32 7.44 42.31
N PRO A 253 -5.59 7.80 42.60
CA PRO A 253 -6.17 9.07 42.17
C PRO A 253 -5.33 10.26 42.66
N PRO A 254 -5.26 11.37 41.91
CA PRO A 254 -4.58 12.58 42.36
C PRO A 254 -5.21 13.14 43.64
N ILE A 255 -4.37 13.50 44.61
CA ILE A 255 -4.79 13.96 45.96
C ILE A 255 -5.54 15.29 45.88
N GLU A 256 -5.14 16.16 44.96
CA GLU A 256 -5.87 17.36 44.56
C GLU A 256 -6.14 17.26 43.05
N PRO A 257 -7.39 16.97 42.62
CA PRO A 257 -7.74 17.05 41.20
C PRO A 257 -7.66 18.52 40.75
N PRO A 258 -7.07 18.81 39.58
CA PRO A 258 -6.93 20.19 39.12
C PRO A 258 -8.31 20.83 38.88
N GLU A 259 -8.46 22.08 39.29
CA GLU A 259 -9.65 22.87 38.98
C GLU A 259 -9.60 23.28 37.50
N ILE A 260 -10.17 22.44 36.64
CA ILE A 260 -10.24 22.68 35.20
C ILE A 260 -11.25 23.79 34.95
N LEU A 261 -10.75 25.01 34.72
CA LEU A 261 -11.57 26.10 34.20
C LEU A 261 -12.16 25.70 32.83
N PRO A 262 -13.44 25.96 32.56
CA PRO A 262 -14.06 25.63 31.29
C PRO A 262 -13.34 26.33 30.12
N ALA A 263 -13.34 25.70 28.96
CA ALA A 263 -12.72 26.23 27.76
C ALA A 263 -13.30 27.62 27.43
N ARG A 264 -12.46 28.59 27.11
CA ARG A 264 -12.93 29.95 26.75
C ARG A 264 -13.69 29.99 25.43
N ASN A 265 -13.45 29.02 24.56
CA ASN A 265 -14.25 28.68 23.40
C ASN A 265 -14.30 27.15 23.34
N ASP A 266 -15.49 26.58 23.25
CA ASP A 266 -15.62 25.18 22.87
C ASP A 266 -15.24 25.03 21.39
N LEU A 267 -14.55 23.93 21.07
CA LEU A 267 -14.59 23.44 19.68
C LEU A 267 -16.00 22.92 19.47
N ASP A 268 -16.69 23.41 18.44
CA ASP A 268 -18.04 22.99 18.07
C ASP A 268 -18.04 21.57 17.49
N ILE A 269 -17.77 20.61 18.38
CA ILE A 269 -17.88 19.18 18.19
C ILE A 269 -19.18 18.81 18.87
N ASN A 270 -20.21 18.52 18.08
CA ASN A 270 -21.52 18.13 18.60
C ASN A 270 -21.38 16.93 19.55
N CYS A 271 -21.55 17.17 20.85
CA CYS A 271 -21.48 16.17 21.92
C CYS A 271 -22.87 15.80 22.47
N GLU A 272 -23.95 16.22 21.78
CA GLU A 272 -25.29 15.72 22.06
C GLU A 272 -25.35 14.19 21.89
N PRO A 273 -26.32 13.50 22.52
CA PRO A 273 -26.58 12.10 22.23
C PRO A 273 -26.76 11.92 20.72
N PRO A 274 -26.07 10.95 20.08
CA PRO A 274 -26.13 10.80 18.63
C PRO A 274 -27.59 10.66 18.21
N THR A 275 -27.98 11.54 17.30
CA THR A 275 -29.35 11.63 16.79
C THR A 275 -29.77 10.29 16.20
N LEU A 276 -31.08 10.03 16.15
CA LEU A 276 -31.61 8.84 15.45
C LEU A 276 -31.09 8.79 14.00
N GLU A 277 -30.87 9.95 13.39
CA GLU A 277 -30.27 10.11 12.06
C GLU A 277 -28.80 9.65 12.03
N GLU A 278 -27.94 10.08 12.97
CA GLU A 278 -26.54 9.61 13.07
C GLU A 278 -26.43 8.09 13.34
N ILE A 279 -27.36 7.51 14.10
CA ILE A 279 -27.41 6.05 14.33
C ILE A 279 -27.91 5.30 13.07
N GLU A 280 -28.89 5.83 12.33
CA GLU A 280 -29.31 5.27 11.03
C GLU A 280 -28.23 5.39 9.94
N ASN A 281 -27.37 6.40 10.02
CA ASN A 281 -26.34 6.71 9.02
C ASN A 281 -25.03 5.90 9.16
N ALA A 282 -24.87 5.06 10.20
CA ALA A 282 -23.64 4.31 10.42
C ALA A 282 -23.38 3.24 9.33
N ALA A 283 -22.50 3.56 8.37
CA ALA A 283 -22.16 2.68 7.25
C ALA A 283 -21.56 1.32 7.71
N PHE A 284 -20.82 1.31 8.82
CA PHE A 284 -20.29 0.08 9.40
C PHE A 284 -21.39 -0.88 9.90
N ASP A 285 -22.52 -0.38 10.39
CA ASP A 285 -23.56 -1.18 11.05
C ASP A 285 -24.68 -1.66 10.10
N SER A 286 -24.70 -1.13 8.87
CA SER A 286 -25.75 -1.38 7.87
C SER A 286 -25.47 -2.50 6.85
N ILE A 287 -24.20 -2.89 6.63
CA ILE A 287 -23.83 -3.96 5.67
C ILE A 287 -24.57 -5.28 5.95
N ASP A 288 -25.19 -5.89 4.92
CA ASP A 288 -25.76 -7.23 5.06
C ASP A 288 -24.66 -8.30 5.14
N ARG A 289 -24.66 -9.04 6.24
CA ARG A 289 -23.67 -10.09 6.50
C ARG A 289 -23.73 -11.23 5.48
N ASN A 290 -24.92 -11.60 5.00
CA ASN A 290 -25.04 -12.70 4.03
C ASN A 290 -24.42 -12.34 2.68
N THR A 291 -24.62 -11.11 2.23
CA THR A 291 -23.98 -10.56 1.03
C THR A 291 -22.49 -10.38 1.25
N LEU A 292 -22.03 -9.87 2.40
CA LEU A 292 -20.60 -9.85 2.74
C LEU A 292 -19.96 -11.25 2.62
N TRP A 293 -20.60 -12.32 3.13
CA TRP A 293 -20.10 -13.69 2.98
C TRP A 293 -20.00 -14.15 1.53
N LYS A 294 -20.92 -13.73 0.65
CA LYS A 294 -20.86 -14.00 -0.80
C LYS A 294 -19.72 -13.22 -1.45
N LEU A 295 -19.51 -11.95 -1.08
CA LEU A 295 -18.41 -11.12 -1.56
C LEU A 295 -17.06 -11.72 -1.19
N LEU A 296 -16.85 -12.13 0.06
CA LEU A 296 -15.61 -12.79 0.48
C LEU A 296 -15.31 -14.06 -0.36
N ARG A 297 -16.34 -14.85 -0.72
CA ARG A 297 -16.17 -15.99 -1.66
C ARG A 297 -15.83 -15.52 -3.08
N HIS A 298 -16.46 -14.46 -3.57
CA HIS A 298 -16.18 -13.88 -4.89
C HIS A 298 -14.72 -13.41 -5.01
N TYR A 299 -14.16 -12.78 -3.97
CA TYR A 299 -12.73 -12.44 -3.87
C TYR A 299 -11.80 -13.64 -3.66
N GLY A 300 -12.31 -14.88 -3.67
CA GLY A 300 -11.51 -16.09 -3.57
C GLY A 300 -11.04 -16.44 -2.16
N ILE A 301 -11.65 -15.87 -1.10
CA ILE A 301 -11.29 -16.23 0.28
C ILE A 301 -11.67 -17.70 0.54
N PRO A 302 -10.72 -18.55 0.97
CA PRO A 302 -10.96 -19.97 1.17
C PRO A 302 -12.13 -20.24 2.14
N PRO A 303 -12.99 -21.25 1.89
CA PRO A 303 -14.14 -21.56 2.74
C PRO A 303 -13.79 -21.74 4.23
N LYS A 304 -12.63 -22.34 4.55
CA LYS A 304 -12.15 -22.48 5.95
C LYS A 304 -11.96 -21.13 6.64
N ILE A 305 -11.40 -20.13 5.95
CA ILE A 305 -11.21 -18.77 6.49
C ILE A 305 -12.55 -18.06 6.62
N LEU A 306 -13.43 -18.19 5.62
CA LEU A 306 -14.78 -17.64 5.70
C LEU A 306 -15.54 -18.17 6.92
N THR A 307 -15.50 -19.48 7.19
CA THR A 307 -16.17 -20.06 8.36
C THR A 307 -15.60 -19.54 9.69
N LEU A 308 -14.30 -19.26 9.78
CA LEU A 308 -13.71 -18.61 10.95
C LEU A 308 -14.24 -17.19 11.12
N ILE A 309 -14.31 -16.40 10.04
CA ILE A 309 -14.87 -15.04 10.07
C ILE A 309 -16.36 -15.10 10.45
N GLN A 310 -17.16 -15.96 9.84
CA GLN A 310 -18.59 -16.13 10.18
C GLN A 310 -18.79 -16.41 11.67
N LYS A 311 -18.02 -17.34 12.26
CA LYS A 311 -18.05 -17.61 13.71
C LYS A 311 -17.63 -16.44 14.59
N MET A 312 -16.86 -15.47 14.07
CA MET A 312 -16.59 -14.21 14.77
C MET A 312 -17.76 -13.22 14.72
N TYR A 313 -18.82 -13.47 13.96
CA TYR A 313 -20.01 -12.63 13.86
C TYR A 313 -21.30 -13.33 14.34
N ASP A 314 -21.32 -14.66 14.41
CA ASP A 314 -22.43 -15.42 14.97
C ASP A 314 -22.66 -15.08 16.46
N GLY A 315 -23.94 -15.06 16.89
CA GLY A 315 -24.32 -14.90 18.30
C GLY A 315 -24.01 -13.53 18.92
N THR A 316 -23.78 -12.48 18.12
CA THR A 316 -23.53 -11.12 18.61
C THR A 316 -24.77 -10.47 19.20
N SER A 317 -24.67 -9.93 20.42
CA SER A 317 -25.69 -9.06 21.03
C SER A 317 -25.12 -7.72 21.47
N CYS A 318 -25.90 -6.64 21.34
CA CYS A 318 -25.58 -5.31 21.86
C CYS A 318 -26.43 -5.00 23.11
N LYS A 319 -25.94 -4.08 23.94
CA LYS A 319 -26.69 -3.37 24.99
C LYS A 319 -26.31 -1.90 24.92
N VAL A 320 -27.26 -0.99 25.04
CA VAL A 320 -27.00 0.45 25.10
C VAL A 320 -26.86 0.86 26.56
N LEU A 321 -25.88 1.71 26.86
CA LEU A 321 -25.72 2.35 28.18
C LEU A 321 -26.25 3.78 28.07
N LEU A 322 -27.36 4.07 28.76
CA LEU A 322 -27.96 5.41 28.82
C LEU A 322 -28.04 5.83 30.30
N GLU A 323 -27.48 6.98 30.64
CA GLU A 323 -27.50 7.54 32.01
C GLU A 323 -27.06 6.54 33.11
N GLY A 324 -26.07 5.71 32.81
CA GLY A 324 -25.56 4.69 33.73
C GLY A 324 -26.43 3.42 33.86
N ARG A 325 -27.52 3.31 33.08
CA ARG A 325 -28.38 2.12 33.03
C ARG A 325 -28.21 1.39 31.70
N LEU A 326 -28.04 0.06 31.76
CA LEU A 326 -27.97 -0.79 30.57
C LEU A 326 -29.38 -1.20 30.12
N THR A 327 -29.63 -1.18 28.82
CA THR A 327 -30.82 -1.78 28.23
C THR A 327 -30.77 -3.31 28.28
N ASP A 328 -31.91 -3.93 27.98
CA ASP A 328 -31.94 -5.33 27.57
C ASP A 328 -31.07 -5.55 26.33
N SER A 329 -30.57 -6.78 26.18
CA SER A 329 -29.73 -7.17 25.04
C SER A 329 -30.55 -7.51 23.81
N PHE A 330 -30.17 -6.96 22.67
CA PHE A 330 -30.72 -7.32 21.36
C PHE A 330 -29.64 -7.92 20.46
N GLU A 331 -30.04 -8.79 19.53
CA GLU A 331 -29.14 -9.46 18.59
C GLU A 331 -28.72 -8.53 17.45
N ILE A 332 -27.42 -8.45 17.17
CA ILE A 332 -26.87 -7.68 16.03
C ILE A 332 -26.85 -8.59 14.80
N LYS A 333 -27.66 -8.27 13.79
CA LYS A 333 -27.84 -9.09 12.58
C LYS A 333 -27.12 -8.56 11.34
N THR A 334 -26.93 -7.24 11.27
CA THR A 334 -26.23 -6.53 10.20
C THR A 334 -24.85 -6.06 10.69
N GLY A 335 -24.11 -5.44 9.78
CA GLY A 335 -22.92 -4.67 10.10
C GLY A 335 -21.67 -5.46 10.41
N VAL A 336 -20.56 -4.75 10.36
CA VAL A 336 -19.23 -5.15 10.82
C VAL A 336 -18.95 -4.55 12.21
N ARG A 337 -18.34 -5.32 13.12
CA ARG A 337 -18.12 -4.91 14.53
C ARG A 337 -17.22 -3.68 14.61
N GLN A 338 -17.72 -2.52 15.02
CA GLN A 338 -16.86 -1.36 15.29
C GLN A 338 -15.77 -1.71 16.33
N GLY A 339 -14.59 -1.11 16.22
CA GLY A 339 -13.42 -1.40 17.07
C GLY A 339 -12.68 -2.72 16.79
N CYS A 340 -13.19 -3.61 15.92
CA CYS A 340 -12.47 -4.82 15.53
C CYS A 340 -11.46 -4.55 14.40
N LEU A 341 -10.21 -5.00 14.55
CA LEU A 341 -9.15 -4.83 13.54
C LEU A 341 -9.49 -5.39 12.14
N LEU A 342 -10.41 -6.35 12.04
CA LEU A 342 -10.83 -6.96 10.78
C LEU A 342 -11.96 -6.17 10.08
N SER A 343 -12.78 -5.43 10.83
CA SER A 343 -13.97 -4.74 10.32
C SER A 343 -13.66 -3.67 9.26
N PRO A 344 -12.63 -2.81 9.39
CA PRO A 344 -12.24 -1.88 8.32
C PRO A 344 -11.90 -2.59 7.00
N PHE A 345 -11.23 -3.75 7.08
CA PHE A 345 -10.89 -4.52 5.88
C PHE A 345 -12.13 -5.16 5.23
N LEU A 346 -13.07 -5.67 6.02
CA LEU A 346 -14.33 -6.22 5.52
C LEU A 346 -15.24 -5.14 4.91
N PHE A 347 -15.27 -3.95 5.52
CA PHE A 347 -15.97 -2.78 4.99
C PHE A 347 -15.40 -2.35 3.63
N ILE A 348 -14.06 -2.18 3.55
CA ILE A 348 -13.37 -1.81 2.30
C ILE A 348 -13.62 -2.84 1.19
N LEU A 349 -13.72 -4.14 1.47
CA LEU A 349 -14.06 -5.15 0.45
C LEU A 349 -15.49 -5.04 -0.07
N ALA A 350 -16.44 -4.56 0.73
CA ALA A 350 -17.80 -4.31 0.30
C ALA A 350 -17.90 -3.06 -0.61
N VAL A 351 -17.18 -1.99 -0.25
CA VAL A 351 -17.06 -0.76 -1.05
C VAL A 351 -16.29 -1.01 -2.35
N ASP A 352 -15.17 -1.74 -2.32
CA ASP A 352 -14.40 -2.12 -3.52
C ASP A 352 -15.24 -2.93 -4.51
N TRP A 353 -16.15 -3.78 -4.03
CA TRP A 353 -17.10 -4.48 -4.90
C TRP A 353 -18.15 -3.54 -5.48
N LEU A 354 -18.79 -2.72 -4.63
CA LEU A 354 -19.79 -1.73 -5.03
C LEU A 354 -19.26 -0.84 -6.16
N MET A 355 -18.05 -0.32 -5.99
CA MET A 355 -17.43 0.63 -6.92
C MET A 355 -16.91 -0.07 -8.20
N LYS A 356 -16.44 -1.31 -8.11
CA LYS A 356 -16.12 -2.11 -9.31
C LYS A 356 -17.36 -2.42 -10.14
N GLU A 357 -18.45 -2.82 -9.50
CA GLU A 357 -19.68 -3.18 -10.22
C GLU A 357 -20.34 -1.93 -10.81
N SER A 358 -20.41 -0.82 -10.05
CA SER A 358 -21.04 0.44 -10.50
C SER A 358 -20.29 1.14 -11.64
N THR A 359 -18.97 1.01 -11.69
CA THR A 359 -18.13 1.55 -12.78
C THR A 359 -17.92 0.56 -13.92
N SER A 360 -18.34 -0.71 -13.78
CA SER A 360 -18.16 -1.72 -14.82
C SER A 360 -19.12 -1.53 -16.00
N GLY A 361 -18.57 -1.02 -17.12
CA GLY A 361 -19.24 -1.00 -18.43
C GLY A 361 -19.78 0.37 -18.86
N SER A 362 -20.00 1.29 -17.93
CA SER A 362 -20.48 2.65 -18.20
C SER A 362 -19.29 3.60 -18.44
N ARG A 363 -19.31 4.37 -19.54
CA ARG A 363 -18.26 5.38 -19.85
C ARG A 363 -18.64 6.74 -19.29
N ASN A 364 -18.85 6.83 -17.99
CA ASN A 364 -19.57 7.96 -17.40
C ASN A 364 -18.68 8.99 -16.68
N GLY A 365 -17.42 8.66 -16.37
CA GLY A 365 -16.53 9.56 -15.65
C GLY A 365 -15.75 10.58 -16.49
N ILE A 366 -14.93 11.39 -15.82
CA ILE A 366 -14.04 12.36 -16.48
C ILE A 366 -12.92 11.66 -17.24
N GLN A 367 -12.77 11.95 -18.53
CA GLN A 367 -11.76 11.40 -19.42
C GLN A 367 -10.33 11.78 -18.96
N TRP A 368 -9.72 10.92 -18.15
CA TRP A 368 -8.40 11.13 -17.53
C TRP A 368 -7.23 10.85 -18.49
N THR A 369 -7.41 9.89 -19.39
CA THR A 369 -6.55 9.66 -20.57
C THR A 369 -7.46 9.37 -21.76
N LEU A 370 -6.95 9.20 -22.98
CA LEU A 370 -7.73 8.76 -24.16
C LEU A 370 -8.59 7.49 -23.95
N TRP A 371 -8.34 6.75 -22.87
CA TRP A 371 -8.70 5.36 -22.71
C TRP A 371 -9.15 4.97 -21.30
N THR A 372 -9.06 5.89 -20.33
CA THR A 372 -9.50 5.71 -18.95
C THR A 372 -10.31 6.92 -18.55
N GLN A 373 -11.38 6.68 -17.79
CA GLN A 373 -12.11 7.72 -17.09
C GLN A 373 -11.72 7.68 -15.61
N LEU A 374 -11.87 8.82 -14.94
CA LEU A 374 -11.89 8.98 -13.50
C LEU A 374 -13.37 9.11 -13.16
N ASP A 375 -13.94 7.98 -12.77
CA ASP A 375 -15.36 7.85 -12.42
C ASP A 375 -15.57 8.16 -10.92
N ASP A 376 -14.57 7.88 -10.10
CA ASP A 376 -14.62 7.86 -8.64
C ASP A 376 -13.33 8.40 -7.96
N LEU A 377 -13.50 8.90 -6.74
CA LEU A 377 -12.47 9.08 -5.73
C LEU A 377 -13.05 8.56 -4.40
N ASP A 378 -12.47 7.48 -3.85
CA ASP A 378 -13.02 6.79 -2.68
C ASP A 378 -12.09 6.89 -1.46
N PHE A 379 -12.66 7.20 -0.30
CA PHE A 379 -12.01 7.04 1.00
C PHE A 379 -12.99 6.51 2.05
N ALA A 380 -12.93 5.20 2.30
CA ALA A 380 -13.86 4.49 3.18
C ALA A 380 -15.34 4.70 2.77
N ASP A 381 -16.09 5.49 3.52
CA ASP A 381 -17.48 5.88 3.30
C ASP A 381 -17.64 7.18 2.48
N ASP A 382 -16.60 8.03 2.39
CA ASP A 382 -16.56 9.21 1.54
C ASP A 382 -16.29 8.81 0.08
N ILE A 383 -17.36 8.66 -0.72
CA ILE A 383 -17.32 8.37 -2.16
C ILE A 383 -17.64 9.65 -2.95
N ALA A 384 -16.68 10.15 -3.73
CA ALA A 384 -16.87 11.28 -4.64
C ALA A 384 -16.95 10.81 -6.11
N LEU A 385 -18.15 10.84 -6.68
CA LEU A 385 -18.39 10.52 -8.09
C LEU A 385 -18.07 11.72 -8.99
N VAL A 386 -17.44 11.48 -10.14
CA VAL A 386 -16.98 12.53 -11.05
C VAL A 386 -17.38 12.19 -12.48
N SER A 387 -17.95 13.16 -13.23
CA SER A 387 -18.50 12.94 -14.58
C SER A 387 -18.37 14.20 -15.45
N HIS A 388 -18.43 14.02 -16.78
CA HIS A 388 -18.41 15.11 -17.76
C HIS A 388 -19.78 15.74 -18.08
N ASN A 389 -20.89 15.07 -17.79
CA ASN A 389 -22.23 15.62 -18.04
C ASN A 389 -23.28 15.09 -17.05
N HIS A 390 -24.40 15.82 -16.97
CA HIS A 390 -25.49 15.53 -16.04
C HIS A 390 -26.06 14.11 -16.22
N SER A 391 -26.39 13.68 -17.45
CA SER A 391 -26.93 12.34 -17.71
C SER A 391 -26.01 11.24 -17.17
N GLN A 392 -24.72 11.32 -17.47
CA GLN A 392 -23.73 10.35 -16.99
C GLN A 392 -23.61 10.35 -15.46
N MET A 393 -23.67 11.53 -14.84
CA MET A 393 -23.65 11.67 -13.38
C MET A 393 -24.91 11.07 -12.74
N GLN A 394 -26.09 11.26 -13.35
CA GLN A 394 -27.35 10.71 -12.88
C GLN A 394 -27.37 9.18 -13.01
N ASP A 395 -26.89 8.64 -14.12
CA ASP A 395 -26.76 7.20 -14.34
C ASP A 395 -25.84 6.55 -13.30
N MET A 396 -24.67 7.14 -13.04
CA MET A 396 -23.73 6.66 -12.01
C MET A 396 -24.36 6.72 -10.63
N THR A 397 -24.93 7.87 -10.26
CA THR A 397 -25.59 8.09 -8.96
C THR A 397 -26.72 7.08 -8.74
N SER A 398 -27.52 6.81 -9.77
CA SER A 398 -28.61 5.82 -9.72
C SER A 398 -28.09 4.40 -9.57
N THR A 399 -27.02 4.06 -10.28
CA THR A 399 -26.37 2.73 -10.25
C THR A 399 -25.74 2.46 -8.88
N VAL A 400 -24.98 3.41 -8.32
CA VAL A 400 -24.40 3.32 -6.98
C VAL A 400 -25.53 3.24 -5.93
N ASN A 401 -26.60 4.02 -6.04
CA ASN A 401 -27.75 3.93 -5.12
C ASN A 401 -28.44 2.56 -5.16
N GLN A 402 -28.58 1.95 -6.35
CA GLN A 402 -29.17 0.61 -6.49
C GLN A 402 -28.26 -0.49 -5.92
N LEU A 403 -26.96 -0.44 -6.23
CA LEU A 403 -26.00 -1.45 -5.81
C LEU A 403 -25.67 -1.36 -4.31
N SER A 404 -25.55 -0.15 -3.75
CA SER A 404 -25.36 0.07 -2.31
C SER A 404 -26.52 -0.56 -1.52
N GLY A 405 -27.76 -0.31 -1.94
CA GLY A 405 -28.95 -0.93 -1.36
C GLY A 405 -28.93 -2.47 -1.41
N SER A 406 -28.31 -3.08 -2.43
CA SER A 406 -28.18 -4.54 -2.54
C SER A 406 -27.19 -5.16 -1.55
N ILE A 407 -26.25 -4.38 -1.01
CA ILE A 407 -25.28 -4.79 0.01
C ILE A 407 -25.62 -4.28 1.43
N GLY A 408 -26.74 -3.58 1.58
CA GLY A 408 -27.24 -3.03 2.85
C GLY A 408 -26.88 -1.56 3.12
N LEU A 409 -25.98 -0.98 2.32
CA LEU A 409 -25.63 0.45 2.42
C LEU A 409 -26.75 1.34 1.87
N ARG A 410 -26.83 2.58 2.33
CA ARG A 410 -27.77 3.60 1.84
C ARG A 410 -27.03 4.91 1.63
N ILE A 411 -27.27 5.58 0.50
CA ILE A 411 -26.76 6.94 0.26
C ILE A 411 -27.67 7.93 0.98
N HIS A 412 -27.11 8.86 1.76
CA HIS A 412 -27.87 9.90 2.45
C HIS A 412 -27.98 11.19 1.60
N PRO A 413 -29.15 11.52 1.01
CA PRO A 413 -29.25 12.61 0.03
C PRO A 413 -29.05 14.01 0.62
N GLY A 414 -29.23 14.19 1.93
CA GLY A 414 -28.99 15.47 2.60
C GLY A 414 -27.52 15.76 2.89
N GLN A 415 -26.69 14.72 3.04
CA GLN A 415 -25.24 14.84 3.24
C GLN A 415 -24.48 14.82 1.90
N SER A 416 -24.97 14.07 0.92
CA SER A 416 -24.43 14.06 -0.44
C SER A 416 -24.60 15.43 -1.12
N LYS A 417 -23.49 16.06 -1.54
CA LYS A 417 -23.49 17.37 -2.22
C LYS A 417 -23.09 17.23 -3.69
N MET A 418 -23.51 18.17 -4.53
CA MET A 418 -23.13 18.27 -5.94
C MET A 418 -22.32 19.54 -6.17
N LEU A 419 -21.04 19.38 -6.54
CA LEU A 419 -20.19 20.48 -7.04
C LEU A 419 -20.23 20.49 -8.58
N LYS A 420 -20.40 21.68 -9.17
CA LYS A 420 -20.33 21.89 -10.64
C LYS A 420 -19.12 22.75 -10.97
N ILE A 421 -18.29 22.29 -11.90
CA ILE A 421 -17.09 23.00 -12.37
C ILE A 421 -17.29 23.35 -13.84
N LYS A 422 -17.32 24.65 -14.17
CA LYS A 422 -17.33 25.18 -15.55
C LYS A 422 -18.43 24.59 -16.46
N THR A 423 -19.65 24.49 -15.94
CA THR A 423 -20.85 24.07 -16.71
C THR A 423 -22.03 25.00 -16.43
N GLU A 424 -22.83 25.24 -17.47
CA GLU A 424 -24.06 26.06 -17.42
C GLU A 424 -25.32 25.22 -17.16
N ASP A 425 -25.19 23.88 -17.04
CA ASP A 425 -26.31 22.98 -16.83
C ASP A 425 -26.92 23.16 -15.43
N THR A 426 -28.19 23.56 -15.40
CA THR A 426 -28.96 23.83 -14.17
C THR A 426 -29.69 22.61 -13.62
N GLN A 427 -29.72 21.48 -14.32
CA GLN A 427 -30.41 20.28 -13.84
C GLN A 427 -29.79 19.74 -12.54
N ALA A 428 -30.64 19.27 -11.64
CA ALA A 428 -30.25 18.66 -10.37
C ALA A 428 -30.04 17.15 -10.53
N ILE A 429 -29.08 16.59 -9.82
CA ILE A 429 -28.91 15.13 -9.70
C ILE A 429 -29.80 14.64 -8.56
N THR A 430 -30.37 13.45 -8.70
CA THR A 430 -31.28 12.86 -7.71
C THR A 430 -30.79 11.51 -7.19
N VAL A 431 -30.93 11.29 -5.88
CA VAL A 431 -30.71 10.00 -5.18
C VAL A 431 -32.04 9.56 -4.59
N GLY A 432 -32.51 8.37 -4.98
CA GLY A 432 -33.80 7.86 -4.48
C GLY A 432 -35.00 8.78 -4.75
N GLY A 433 -34.93 9.60 -5.81
CA GLY A 433 -35.95 10.61 -6.14
C GLY A 433 -35.83 11.95 -5.38
N LYS A 434 -34.89 12.10 -4.44
CA LYS A 434 -34.60 13.38 -3.77
C LYS A 434 -33.47 14.11 -4.51
N PRO A 435 -33.58 15.42 -4.81
CA PRO A 435 -32.49 16.18 -5.42
C PRO A 435 -31.32 16.38 -4.42
N LEU A 436 -30.10 16.34 -4.93
CA LEU A 436 -28.89 16.69 -4.18
C LEU A 436 -28.71 18.21 -4.12
N GLU A 437 -28.16 18.69 -3.01
CA GLU A 437 -27.84 20.10 -2.83
C GLU A 437 -26.66 20.53 -3.71
N PHE A 438 -26.79 21.66 -4.39
CA PHE A 438 -25.70 22.27 -5.15
C PHE A 438 -24.83 23.14 -4.23
N VAL A 439 -23.51 22.97 -4.32
CA VAL A 439 -22.52 23.75 -3.56
C VAL A 439 -21.43 24.33 -4.48
N GLU A 440 -20.93 25.53 -4.16
CA GLU A 440 -19.86 26.20 -4.92
C GLU A 440 -18.45 25.84 -4.45
N ASN A 441 -18.34 25.25 -3.25
CA ASN A 441 -17.13 24.67 -2.69
C ASN A 441 -17.49 23.51 -1.75
N PHE A 442 -16.56 22.59 -1.53
CA PHE A 442 -16.72 21.45 -0.62
C PHE A 442 -15.38 21.05 -0.02
N THR A 443 -15.38 20.59 1.24
CA THR A 443 -14.17 20.07 1.89
C THR A 443 -14.13 18.55 1.72
N TYR A 444 -13.15 18.04 0.96
CA TYR A 444 -12.93 16.61 0.77
C TYR A 444 -11.59 16.21 1.39
N LEU A 445 -11.61 15.32 2.38
CA LEU A 445 -10.43 14.82 3.10
C LEU A 445 -9.50 15.90 3.69
N GLY A 446 -10.08 17.06 4.04
CA GLY A 446 -9.38 18.19 4.67
C GLY A 446 -8.89 19.28 3.72
N SER A 447 -8.96 19.07 2.40
CA SER A 447 -8.71 20.10 1.37
C SER A 447 -10.02 20.66 0.82
N VAL A 448 -10.04 21.96 0.53
CA VAL A 448 -11.18 22.65 -0.10
C VAL A 448 -11.08 22.62 -1.61
N ILE A 449 -12.11 22.08 -2.26
CA ILE A 449 -12.28 22.07 -3.71
C ILE A 449 -13.35 23.11 -4.06
N ASP A 450 -13.02 24.05 -4.95
CA ASP A 450 -13.93 25.09 -5.42
C ASP A 450 -14.40 24.87 -6.88
N HIS A 451 -15.50 25.55 -7.26
CA HIS A 451 -16.07 25.54 -8.61
C HIS A 451 -15.13 26.07 -9.71
N SER A 452 -14.05 26.78 -9.36
CA SER A 452 -13.05 27.28 -10.31
C SER A 452 -12.02 26.20 -10.70
N GLY A 453 -11.86 25.19 -9.84
CA GLY A 453 -10.86 24.12 -9.94
C GLY A 453 -9.45 24.55 -9.53
N GLY A 454 -9.34 25.59 -8.71
CA GLY A 454 -8.07 26.14 -8.23
C GLY A 454 -7.74 25.69 -6.80
N THR A 455 -6.46 25.73 -6.43
CA THR A 455 -6.01 25.56 -5.04
C THR A 455 -5.94 26.88 -4.26
N ALA A 456 -6.43 27.98 -4.85
CA ALA A 456 -6.27 29.32 -4.27
C ALA A 456 -7.07 29.50 -2.96
N ALA A 457 -8.27 28.90 -2.88
CA ALA A 457 -9.06 28.87 -1.66
C ALA A 457 -8.42 28.00 -0.57
N ASP A 458 -7.93 26.81 -0.93
CA ASP A 458 -7.25 25.86 -0.02
C ASP A 458 -5.99 26.49 0.58
N VAL A 459 -5.14 27.10 -0.27
CA VAL A 459 -3.96 27.86 0.16
C VAL A 459 -4.36 29.03 1.06
N SER A 460 -5.40 29.80 0.72
CA SER A 460 -5.83 30.94 1.54
C SER A 460 -6.31 30.51 2.94
N LEU A 461 -7.05 29.40 3.03
CA LEU A 461 -7.48 28.82 4.31
C LEU A 461 -6.32 28.25 5.13
N GLU A 462 -5.34 27.62 4.47
CA GLU A 462 -4.15 27.11 5.14
C GLU A 462 -3.24 28.25 5.64
N TRP A 463 -3.17 29.37 4.91
CA TRP A 463 -2.53 30.61 5.36
C TRP A 463 -3.27 31.23 6.56
N GLN A 464 -4.60 31.33 6.53
CA GLN A 464 -5.39 31.84 7.66
C GLN A 464 -5.24 30.97 8.92
N ARG A 465 -5.20 29.63 8.77
CA ARG A 465 -4.90 28.71 9.88
C ARG A 465 -3.50 28.94 10.45
N ARG A 466 -2.50 29.24 9.61
CA ARG A 466 -1.13 29.53 10.06
C ARG A 466 -0.99 30.90 10.73
N GLU A 467 -1.66 31.95 10.24
CA GLU A 467 -1.70 33.26 10.90
C GLU A 467 -2.38 33.18 12.27
N HIS A 468 -3.45 32.39 12.42
CA HIS A 468 -4.07 32.16 13.73
C HIS A 468 -3.13 31.46 14.71
N ILE A 469 -2.30 30.52 14.24
CA ILE A 469 -1.30 29.84 15.09
C ILE A 469 -0.16 30.80 15.47
N GLN A 470 0.27 31.70 14.58
CA GLN A 470 1.33 32.67 14.89
C GLN A 470 0.88 33.82 15.78
N ASN A 471 -0.39 34.26 15.70
CA ASN A 471 -0.94 35.32 16.55
C ASN A 471 -1.47 34.83 17.91
N SER A 472 -1.31 33.54 18.24
CA SER A 472 -1.77 32.93 19.49
C SER A 472 -0.63 32.33 20.34
N GLY A 473 0.63 32.69 20.06
CA GLY A 473 1.84 32.21 20.74
C GLY A 473 2.45 33.25 21.68
#